data_AF-A0A1M5EZ38-F1
#
_entry.id   AF-A0A1M5EZ38-F1
#
_cell.length_a   1.000
_cell.length_b   1.000
_cell.length_c   1.000
_cell.angle_alpha   90.00
_cell.angle_beta   90.00
_cell.angle_gamma   90.00
#
_symmetry.space_group_name_H-M   'P 1'
#
loop_
_entity.id
_entity.type
_entity.pdbx_description
1 polymer ?
#
loop_
_entity_poly.entity_id
_entity_poly.type
_entity_poly.pdbx_seq_one_letter_code
_entity_poly.pdbx_strand_id
1 'polypeptide(L)'
;MQSSNEIDKELNGIVAKLNEKATMLARNNKSDYLVFALRGLSSYTSVLFNRLIANQNMPIEHLAFTARNLFECYLLIAYIIDEPIKAKEFISQKAFEELEINEGFLCLTTETTSESSIKTIRDRMNYINEVMKSAELTPTKYWSVSNLAVKTNNKIEYDAFFKLYSKYVHPSSWIVNSHSFEYDNPVFKSIFYSQGHIFTKRIIKLLSKN
;
A
#
# COMPACT_ATOMS: atom_id res chain seq x y z
N MET A 1 -19.73 11.37 14.25
CA MET A 1 -18.63 10.61 13.63
C MET A 1 -19.27 9.56 12.75
N GLN A 2 -19.02 9.51 11.43
CA GLN A 2 -19.53 8.40 10.59
C GLN A 2 -19.05 7.06 11.16
N SER A 3 -19.93 6.06 11.15
CA SER A 3 -19.64 4.73 11.66
C SER A 3 -18.71 3.95 10.72
N SER A 4 -18.01 2.93 11.23
CA SER A 4 -17.17 2.04 10.40
C SER A 4 -17.95 1.42 9.24
N ASN A 5 -19.22 1.07 9.47
CA ASN A 5 -20.10 0.48 8.45
C ASN A 5 -20.43 1.46 7.32
N GLU A 6 -20.58 2.75 7.62
CA GLU A 6 -20.81 3.78 6.59
C GLU A 6 -19.58 3.97 5.72
N ILE A 7 -18.40 4.08 6.34
CA ILE A 7 -17.13 4.24 5.64
C ILE A 7 -16.84 3.03 4.76
N ASP A 8 -17.05 1.81 5.27
CA ASP A 8 -16.85 0.58 4.51
C ASP A 8 -17.82 0.50 3.31
N LYS A 9 -19.09 0.82 3.52
CA LYS A 9 -20.09 0.86 2.43
C LYS A 9 -19.71 1.87 1.34
N GLU A 10 -19.31 3.09 1.71
CA GLU A 10 -18.87 4.11 0.76
C GLU A 10 -17.63 3.66 -0.02
N LEU A 11 -16.61 3.14 0.68
CA LEU A 11 -15.38 2.65 0.07
C LEU A 11 -15.66 1.50 -0.90
N ASN A 12 -16.48 0.52 -0.50
CA ASN A 12 -16.83 -0.61 -1.35
C ASN A 12 -17.63 -0.18 -2.59
N GLY A 13 -18.46 0.85 -2.47
CA GLY A 13 -19.12 1.47 -3.62
C GLY A 13 -18.15 2.08 -4.63
N ILE A 14 -17.11 2.77 -4.15
CA ILE A 14 -16.04 3.32 -5.00
C ILE A 14 -15.22 2.20 -5.65
N VAL A 15 -14.83 1.19 -4.88
CA VAL A 15 -14.09 0.02 -5.36
C VAL A 15 -14.86 -0.71 -6.47
N ALA A 16 -16.17 -0.92 -6.29
CA ALA A 16 -17.01 -1.55 -7.31
C ALA A 16 -17.01 -0.77 -8.63
N LYS A 17 -17.19 0.55 -8.57
CA LYS A 17 -17.16 1.43 -9.77
C LYS A 17 -15.81 1.39 -10.49
N LEU A 18 -14.70 1.47 -9.75
CA LEU A 18 -13.36 1.41 -10.33
C LEU A 18 -13.06 0.04 -10.94
N ASN A 19 -13.52 -1.04 -10.30
CA ASN A 19 -13.41 -2.39 -10.86
C ASN A 19 -14.19 -2.53 -12.16
N GLU A 20 -15.43 -2.05 -12.21
CA GLU A 20 -16.25 -2.08 -13.43
C GLU A 20 -15.57 -1.32 -14.58
N LYS A 21 -15.09 -0.09 -14.32
CA LYS A 21 -14.37 0.73 -15.30
C LYS A 21 -13.12 0.03 -15.80
N ALA A 22 -12.31 -0.54 -14.90
CA ALA A 22 -11.11 -1.30 -15.26
C ALA A 22 -11.44 -2.54 -16.11
N THR A 23 -12.50 -3.27 -15.78
CA THR A 23 -12.97 -4.43 -16.56
C THR A 23 -13.43 -4.01 -17.96
N MET A 24 -14.16 -2.90 -18.10
CA MET A 24 -14.58 -2.38 -19.40
C MET A 24 -13.39 -1.99 -20.28
N LEU A 25 -12.36 -1.35 -19.70
CA LEU A 25 -11.14 -1.00 -20.41
C LEU A 25 -10.39 -2.25 -20.90
N ALA A 26 -10.22 -3.23 -20.01
CA ALA A 26 -9.55 -4.49 -20.33
C ALA A 26 -10.26 -5.26 -21.46
N ARG A 27 -11.60 -5.36 -21.42
CA ARG A 27 -12.40 -6.01 -22.48
C ARG A 27 -12.24 -5.34 -23.86
N ASN A 28 -12.00 -4.03 -23.87
CA ASN A 28 -11.84 -3.24 -25.07
C ASN A 28 -10.38 -3.08 -25.50
N ASN A 29 -9.43 -3.81 -24.89
CA ASN A 29 -7.99 -3.67 -25.11
C ASN A 29 -7.49 -2.22 -24.96
N LYS A 30 -8.09 -1.45 -24.05
CA LYS A 30 -7.68 -0.07 -23.74
C LYS A 30 -6.87 -0.04 -22.44
N SER A 31 -5.84 0.79 -22.43
CA SER A 31 -5.04 1.04 -21.23
C SER A 31 -5.33 2.42 -20.67
N ASP A 32 -5.72 2.48 -19.39
CA ASP A 32 -5.82 3.71 -18.61
C ASP A 32 -5.12 3.46 -17.28
N TYR A 33 -3.85 3.87 -17.20
CA TYR A 33 -3.02 3.65 -16.03
C TYR A 33 -3.57 4.33 -14.78
N LEU A 34 -4.25 5.47 -14.91
CA LEU A 34 -4.87 6.14 -13.78
C LEU A 34 -5.96 5.26 -13.17
N VAL A 35 -6.87 4.75 -14.01
CA VAL A 35 -7.95 3.87 -13.54
C VAL A 35 -7.39 2.60 -12.90
N PHE A 36 -6.39 1.96 -13.53
CA PHE A 36 -5.79 0.75 -12.96
C PHE A 36 -5.08 1.01 -11.63
N ALA A 37 -4.37 2.14 -11.49
CA ALA A 37 -3.67 2.50 -10.27
C ALA A 37 -4.66 2.78 -9.13
N LEU A 38 -5.67 3.63 -9.38
CA LEU A 38 -6.71 3.96 -8.41
C LEU A 38 -7.51 2.71 -8.01
N ARG A 39 -7.84 1.84 -8.97
CA ARG A 39 -8.51 0.55 -8.71
C ARG A 39 -7.70 -0.35 -7.78
N GLY A 40 -6.38 -0.45 -8.00
CA GLY A 40 -5.49 -1.23 -7.15
C GLY A 40 -5.42 -0.67 -5.73
N LEU A 41 -5.15 0.64 -5.62
CA LEU A 41 -5.02 1.34 -4.34
C LEU A 41 -6.33 1.36 -3.54
N SER A 42 -7.48 1.58 -4.18
CA SER A 42 -8.78 1.56 -3.50
C SER A 42 -9.14 0.15 -3.01
N SER A 43 -8.86 -0.88 -3.81
CA SER A 43 -9.10 -2.27 -3.40
C SER A 43 -8.24 -2.65 -2.21
N TYR A 44 -6.96 -2.27 -2.21
CA TYR A 44 -6.07 -2.52 -1.08
C TYR A 44 -6.45 -1.68 0.15
N THR A 45 -6.92 -0.45 -0.04
CA THR A 45 -7.49 0.37 1.04
C THR A 45 -8.67 -0.34 1.71
N SER A 46 -9.57 -0.97 0.94
CA SER A 46 -10.69 -1.75 1.50
C SER A 46 -10.20 -2.95 2.31
N VAL A 47 -9.18 -3.67 1.84
CA VAL A 47 -8.55 -4.75 2.60
C VAL A 47 -7.97 -4.24 3.93
N LEU A 48 -7.25 -3.11 3.90
CA LEU A 48 -6.66 -2.52 5.10
C LEU A 48 -7.72 -2.01 6.07
N PHE A 49 -8.77 -1.36 5.59
CA PHE A 49 -9.83 -0.84 6.46
C PHE A 49 -10.62 -1.99 7.12
N ASN A 50 -10.90 -3.06 6.39
CA ASN A 50 -11.49 -4.27 6.97
C ASN A 50 -10.59 -4.89 8.05
N ARG A 51 -9.27 -4.95 7.83
CA ARG A 51 -8.31 -5.39 8.85
C ARG A 51 -8.31 -4.47 10.07
N LEU A 52 -8.44 -3.15 9.89
CA LEU A 52 -8.50 -2.19 10.98
C LEU A 52 -9.69 -2.46 11.90
N ILE A 53 -10.87 -2.70 11.31
CA ILE A 53 -12.10 -2.98 12.04
C ILE A 53 -12.01 -4.35 12.74
N ALA A 54 -11.60 -5.39 12.01
CA ALA A 54 -11.52 -6.75 12.54
C ALA A 54 -10.50 -6.89 13.68
N ASN A 55 -9.41 -6.12 13.63
CA ASN A 55 -8.29 -6.25 14.56
C ASN A 55 -8.33 -5.22 15.70
N GLN A 56 -9.45 -4.56 15.98
CA GLN A 56 -9.56 -3.56 17.05
C GLN A 56 -9.14 -4.07 18.44
N ASN A 57 -9.29 -5.38 18.67
CA ASN A 57 -8.95 -6.04 19.95
C ASN A 57 -7.63 -6.82 19.89
N MET A 58 -6.93 -6.81 18.76
CA MET A 58 -5.63 -7.48 18.61
C MET A 58 -4.51 -6.67 19.29
N PRO A 59 -3.30 -7.23 19.42
CA PRO A 59 -2.13 -6.46 19.85
C PRO A 59 -1.94 -5.19 19.02
N ILE A 60 -1.51 -4.11 19.67
CA ILE A 60 -1.44 -2.76 19.12
C ILE A 60 -0.66 -2.65 17.80
N GLU A 61 0.31 -3.55 17.58
CA GLU A 61 1.13 -3.65 16.38
C GLU A 61 0.27 -3.83 15.13
N HIS A 62 -0.83 -4.58 15.23
CA HIS A 62 -1.77 -4.76 14.11
C HIS A 62 -2.45 -3.45 13.72
N LEU A 63 -2.84 -2.64 14.71
CA LEU A 63 -3.45 -1.32 14.47
C LEU A 63 -2.43 -0.33 13.93
N ALA A 64 -1.22 -0.30 14.50
CA ALA A 64 -0.13 0.55 14.06
C ALA A 64 0.25 0.26 12.60
N PHE A 65 0.44 -1.02 12.24
CA PHE A 65 0.76 -1.43 10.89
C PHE A 65 -0.35 -1.07 9.89
N THR A 66 -1.61 -1.32 10.27
CA THR A 66 -2.75 -1.03 9.39
C THR A 66 -2.94 0.47 9.18
N ALA A 67 -2.87 1.28 10.24
CA ALA A 67 -2.97 2.73 10.16
C ALA A 67 -1.85 3.35 9.32
N ARG A 68 -0.62 2.85 9.48
CA ARG A 68 0.53 3.23 8.65
C ARG A 68 0.26 2.96 7.17
N ASN A 69 -0.17 1.75 6.82
CA ASN A 69 -0.38 1.40 5.42
C ASN A 69 -1.56 2.18 4.79
N LEU A 70 -2.59 2.53 5.58
CA LEU A 70 -3.67 3.41 5.14
C LEU A 70 -3.17 4.83 4.86
N PHE A 71 -2.25 5.34 5.68
CA PHE A 71 -1.58 6.62 5.41
C PHE A 71 -0.77 6.56 4.11
N GLU A 72 0.02 5.51 3.90
CA GLU A 72 0.80 5.33 2.67
C GLU A 72 -0.11 5.24 1.43
N CYS A 73 -1.23 4.51 1.52
CA CYS A 73 -2.25 4.49 0.46
C CYS A 73 -2.82 5.89 0.18
N TYR A 74 -3.07 6.67 1.22
CA TYR A 74 -3.56 8.04 1.08
C TYR A 74 -2.55 8.91 0.32
N LEU A 75 -1.26 8.85 0.65
CA LEU A 75 -0.22 9.60 -0.04
C LEU A 75 -0.10 9.22 -1.51
N LEU A 76 -0.14 7.90 -1.81
CA LEU A 76 -0.09 7.39 -3.18
C LEU A 76 -1.29 7.88 -4.01
N ILE A 77 -2.50 7.75 -3.47
CA ILE A 77 -3.73 8.18 -4.15
C ILE A 77 -3.71 9.70 -4.36
N ALA A 78 -3.33 10.48 -3.34
CA ALA A 78 -3.24 11.93 -3.44
C ALA A 78 -2.26 12.35 -4.54
N TYR A 79 -1.07 11.76 -4.57
CA TYR A 79 -0.05 12.09 -5.56
C TYR A 79 -0.45 11.70 -6.99
N ILE A 80 -1.05 10.51 -7.18
CA ILE A 80 -1.50 10.05 -8.50
C ILE A 80 -2.68 10.86 -9.02
N ILE A 81 -3.57 11.33 -8.14
CA ILE A 81 -4.66 12.23 -8.55
C ILE A 81 -4.12 13.61 -8.95
N ASP A 82 -3.13 14.13 -8.23
CA ASP A 82 -2.51 15.43 -8.51
C ASP A 82 -1.66 15.39 -9.80
N GLU A 83 -0.90 14.30 -9.99
CA GLU A 83 -0.09 14.05 -11.19
C GLU A 83 -0.49 12.74 -11.90
N PRO A 84 -1.61 12.68 -12.65
CA PRO A 84 -2.08 11.45 -13.30
C PRO A 84 -1.08 10.73 -14.21
N ILE A 85 -0.14 11.48 -14.80
CA ILE A 85 0.94 10.92 -15.62
C ILE A 85 1.84 9.95 -14.82
N LYS A 86 1.91 10.11 -13.49
CA LYS A 86 2.64 9.23 -12.58
C LYS A 86 1.99 7.87 -12.38
N ALA A 87 0.73 7.67 -12.79
CA ALA A 87 0.05 6.39 -12.66
C ALA A 87 0.75 5.26 -13.44
N LYS A 88 1.27 5.54 -14.64
CA LYS A 88 2.05 4.56 -15.42
C LYS A 88 3.33 4.17 -14.66
N GLU A 89 4.00 5.17 -14.10
CA GLU A 89 5.22 4.99 -13.33
C GLU A 89 4.97 4.16 -12.05
N PHE A 90 3.88 4.43 -11.34
CA PHE A 90 3.47 3.65 -10.15
C PHE A 90 3.17 2.18 -10.51
N ILE A 91 2.35 1.94 -11.54
CA ILE A 91 2.04 0.57 -11.98
C ILE A 91 3.30 -0.18 -12.42
N SER A 92 4.26 0.53 -13.02
CA SER A 92 5.53 -0.05 -13.43
C SER A 92 6.39 -0.54 -12.26
N GLN A 93 6.19 -0.01 -11.04
CA GLN A 93 6.92 -0.45 -9.85
C GLN A 93 6.73 -1.94 -9.59
N LYS A 94 5.53 -2.48 -9.82
CA LYS A 94 5.25 -3.91 -9.62
C LYS A 94 6.25 -4.81 -10.37
N ALA A 95 6.52 -4.51 -11.64
CA ALA A 95 7.43 -5.32 -12.44
C ALA A 95 8.87 -5.25 -11.90
N PHE A 96 9.29 -4.07 -11.44
CA PHE A 96 10.59 -3.86 -10.83
C PHE A 96 10.73 -4.57 -9.48
N GLU A 97 9.74 -4.42 -8.59
CA GLU A 97 9.68 -5.11 -7.29
C GLU A 97 9.69 -6.63 -7.48
N GLU A 98 8.99 -7.14 -8.49
CA GLU A 98 9.00 -8.57 -8.79
C GLU A 98 10.39 -9.06 -9.25
N LEU A 99 11.15 -8.24 -10.01
CA LEU A 99 12.55 -8.56 -10.33
C LEU A 99 13.42 -8.58 -9.07
N GLU A 100 13.34 -7.57 -8.21
CA GLU A 100 14.12 -7.52 -6.96
C GLU A 100 13.81 -8.70 -6.02
N ILE A 101 12.54 -9.11 -5.93
CA ILE A 101 12.13 -10.29 -5.16
C ILE A 101 12.77 -11.56 -5.72
N ASN A 102 12.72 -11.75 -7.04
CA ASN A 102 13.30 -12.93 -7.68
C ASN A 102 14.83 -12.93 -7.59
N GLU A 103 15.48 -11.77 -7.69
CA GLU A 103 16.91 -11.62 -7.45
C GLU A 103 17.28 -11.99 -6.00
N GLY A 104 16.50 -11.49 -5.03
CA GLY A 104 16.65 -11.86 -3.63
C GLY A 104 16.52 -13.36 -3.39
N PHE A 105 15.54 -14.03 -4.04
CA PHE A 105 15.42 -15.48 -3.96
C PHE A 105 16.63 -16.20 -4.57
N LEU A 106 17.18 -15.72 -5.69
CA LEU A 106 18.40 -16.29 -6.26
C LEU A 106 19.60 -16.13 -5.32
N CYS A 107 19.76 -14.99 -4.65
CA CYS A 107 20.83 -14.76 -3.68
C CYS A 107 20.75 -15.69 -2.45
N LEU A 108 19.56 -16.21 -2.13
CA LEU A 108 19.34 -17.16 -1.03
C LEU A 108 19.51 -18.63 -1.44
N THR A 109 19.76 -18.91 -2.73
CA THR A 109 19.99 -20.27 -3.19
C THR A 109 21.33 -20.82 -2.70
N THR A 110 21.35 -22.13 -2.50
CA THR A 110 22.50 -22.89 -2.02
C THR A 110 22.80 -24.05 -2.96
N GLU A 111 23.90 -24.77 -2.73
CA GLU A 111 24.26 -25.97 -3.51
C GLU A 111 23.19 -27.07 -3.48
N THR A 112 22.32 -27.08 -2.46
CA THR A 112 21.21 -28.04 -2.35
C THR A 112 19.93 -27.57 -3.03
N THR A 113 19.90 -26.34 -3.55
CA THR A 113 18.73 -25.81 -4.24
C THR A 113 18.59 -26.46 -5.61
N SER A 114 17.39 -26.92 -5.93
CA SER A 114 17.13 -27.61 -7.20
C SER A 114 17.34 -26.67 -8.40
N GLU A 115 18.07 -27.14 -9.42
CA GLU A 115 18.28 -26.41 -10.67
C GLU A 115 16.94 -26.06 -11.37
N SER A 116 15.90 -26.88 -11.21
CA SER A 116 14.57 -26.58 -11.77
C SER A 116 13.93 -25.37 -11.11
N SER A 117 14.17 -25.17 -9.80
CA SER A 117 13.68 -24.01 -9.06
C SER A 117 14.43 -22.75 -9.48
N ILE A 118 15.77 -22.84 -9.60
CA ILE A 118 16.61 -21.76 -10.12
C ILE A 118 16.18 -21.36 -11.53
N LYS A 119 15.97 -22.33 -12.41
CA LYS A 119 15.48 -22.10 -13.77
C LYS A 119 14.13 -21.40 -13.79
N THR A 120 13.19 -21.83 -12.95
CA THR A 120 11.84 -21.21 -12.87
C THR A 120 11.93 -19.73 -12.49
N ILE A 121 12.80 -19.38 -11.54
CA ILE A 121 13.03 -17.98 -11.13
C ILE A 121 13.63 -17.17 -12.29
N ARG A 122 14.67 -17.69 -12.97
CA ARG A 122 15.30 -17.04 -14.12
C ARG A 122 14.33 -16.84 -15.29
N ASP A 123 13.52 -17.86 -15.60
CA ASP A 123 12.51 -17.79 -16.66
C ASP A 123 11.46 -16.70 -16.33
N ARG A 124 11.06 -16.58 -15.06
CA ARG A 124 10.16 -15.52 -14.62
C ARG A 124 10.77 -14.14 -14.77
N MET A 125 12.03 -13.95 -14.40
CA MET A 125 12.76 -12.69 -14.58
C MET A 125 12.86 -12.31 -16.07
N ASN A 126 13.16 -13.27 -16.95
CA ASN A 126 13.22 -13.04 -18.39
C ASN A 126 11.88 -12.57 -18.94
N TYR A 127 10.78 -13.24 -18.57
CA TYR A 127 9.43 -12.81 -18.96
C TYR A 127 9.12 -11.37 -18.49
N ILE A 128 9.46 -11.01 -17.25
CA ILE A 128 9.22 -9.67 -16.74
C ILE A 128 10.01 -8.62 -17.53
N ASN A 129 11.27 -8.90 -17.87
CA ASN A 129 12.10 -8.01 -18.68
C ASN A 129 11.49 -7.79 -20.09
N GLU A 130 10.95 -8.83 -20.71
CA GLU A 130 10.25 -8.73 -22.00
C GLU A 130 8.98 -7.87 -21.90
N VAL A 131 8.19 -8.05 -20.84
CA VAL A 131 6.99 -7.24 -20.57
C VAL A 131 7.37 -5.77 -20.35
N MET A 132 8.38 -5.49 -19.54
CA MET A 132 8.85 -4.11 -19.29
C MET A 132 9.34 -3.44 -20.56
N LYS A 133 10.09 -4.16 -21.40
CA LYS A 133 10.60 -3.64 -22.69
C LYS A 133 9.45 -3.35 -23.66
N SER A 134 8.52 -4.29 -23.82
CA SER A 134 7.40 -4.15 -24.76
C SER A 134 6.39 -3.07 -24.39
N ALA A 135 6.16 -2.84 -23.09
CA ALA A 135 5.23 -1.81 -22.59
C ALA A 135 5.91 -0.47 -22.27
N GLU A 136 7.21 -0.34 -22.57
CA GLU A 136 8.03 0.85 -22.27
C GLU A 136 7.87 1.30 -20.81
N LEU A 137 8.02 0.35 -19.89
CA LEU A 137 7.91 0.59 -18.46
C LEU A 137 9.25 1.07 -17.92
N THR A 138 9.27 2.29 -17.39
CA THR A 138 10.46 2.95 -16.82
C THR A 138 10.23 3.21 -15.33
N PRO A 139 10.38 2.20 -14.46
CA PRO A 139 10.23 2.40 -13.03
C PRO A 139 11.27 3.41 -12.53
N THR A 140 10.86 4.35 -11.69
CA THR A 140 11.78 5.26 -11.01
C THR A 140 11.85 4.96 -9.52
N LYS A 141 12.95 5.35 -8.89
CA LYS A 141 13.17 5.17 -7.44
C LYS A 141 12.48 6.22 -6.56
N TYR A 142 11.62 7.08 -7.12
CA TYR A 142 11.10 8.27 -6.40
C TYR A 142 9.84 8.05 -5.55
N TRP A 143 9.44 6.79 -5.30
CA TRP A 143 8.20 6.44 -4.59
C TRP A 143 8.35 6.23 -3.07
N SER A 144 9.41 6.75 -2.46
CA SER A 144 9.57 6.65 -1.00
C SER A 144 8.46 7.42 -0.27
N VAL A 145 7.99 6.88 0.87
CA VAL A 145 6.92 7.52 1.68
C VAL A 145 7.29 8.94 2.09
N SER A 146 8.56 9.20 2.42
CA SER A 146 9.07 10.54 2.76
C SER A 146 8.90 11.52 1.58
N ASN A 147 9.27 11.10 0.37
CA ASN A 147 9.12 11.92 -0.83
C ASN A 147 7.64 12.18 -1.14
N LEU A 148 6.79 11.15 -1.04
CA LEU A 148 5.34 11.29 -1.22
C LEU A 148 4.73 12.26 -0.21
N ALA A 149 5.18 12.22 1.05
CA ALA A 149 4.72 13.14 2.08
C ALA A 149 5.10 14.59 1.77
N VAL A 150 6.28 14.84 1.20
CA VAL A 150 6.66 16.18 0.72
C VAL A 150 5.77 16.61 -0.45
N LYS A 151 5.60 15.74 -1.45
CA LYS A 151 4.81 16.03 -2.67
C LYS A 151 3.34 16.29 -2.40
N THR A 152 2.78 15.67 -1.37
CA THR A 152 1.36 15.79 -1.02
C THR A 152 1.11 16.76 0.15
N ASN A 153 2.13 17.51 0.58
CA ASN A 153 2.05 18.44 1.71
C ASN A 153 1.65 17.79 3.06
N ASN A 154 2.11 16.56 3.30
CA ASN A 154 1.87 15.76 4.51
C ASN A 154 3.15 15.52 5.33
N LYS A 155 4.20 16.33 5.15
CA LYS A 155 5.50 16.13 5.81
C LYS A 155 5.41 16.14 7.34
N ILE A 156 4.61 17.03 7.92
CA ILE A 156 4.42 17.13 9.37
C ILE A 156 3.78 15.84 9.91
N GLU A 157 2.71 15.37 9.26
CA GLU A 157 2.05 14.12 9.63
C GLU A 157 3.01 12.94 9.47
N TYR A 158 3.75 12.87 8.36
CA TYR A 158 4.77 11.85 8.15
C TYR A 158 5.83 11.84 9.25
N ASP A 159 6.40 12.99 9.63
CA ASP A 159 7.47 13.03 10.64
C ASP A 159 6.97 12.60 12.02
N ALA A 160 5.76 13.02 12.40
CA ALA A 160 5.13 12.63 13.66
C ALA A 160 4.84 11.13 13.67
N PHE A 161 4.23 10.63 12.61
CA PHE A 161 3.78 9.24 12.55
C PHE A 161 4.89 8.25 12.24
N PHE A 162 5.90 8.60 11.45
CA PHE A 162 7.04 7.72 11.18
C PHE A 162 7.79 7.39 12.48
N LYS A 163 8.02 8.40 13.33
CA LYS A 163 8.61 8.20 14.67
C LYS A 163 7.72 7.34 15.56
N LEU A 164 6.40 7.52 15.50
CA LEU A 164 5.46 6.75 16.32
C LEU A 164 5.34 5.30 15.83
N TYR A 165 4.99 5.09 14.56
CA TYR A 165 4.81 3.76 13.96
C TYR A 165 6.07 2.90 14.12
N SER A 166 7.27 3.47 13.92
CA SER A 166 8.52 2.72 14.07
C SER A 166 8.74 2.12 15.47
N LYS A 167 8.09 2.64 16.53
CA LYS A 167 8.14 2.04 17.87
C LYS A 167 7.27 0.80 18.01
N TYR A 168 6.23 0.67 17.17
CA TYR A 168 5.21 -0.37 17.24
C TYR A 168 5.31 -1.43 16.13
N VAL A 169 6.07 -1.16 15.06
CA VAL A 169 6.22 -2.10 13.92
C VAL A 169 7.60 -2.75 13.86
N HIS A 170 8.49 -2.40 14.79
CA HIS A 170 9.84 -2.95 14.92
C HIS A 170 10.08 -3.40 16.37
N PRO A 171 11.03 -4.33 16.62
CA PRO A 171 11.42 -4.74 17.97
C PRO A 171 12.21 -3.61 18.67
N SER A 172 11.56 -2.50 18.93
CA SER A 172 12.15 -1.34 19.57
C SER A 172 12.26 -1.55 21.08
N SER A 173 13.16 -0.81 21.75
CA SER A 173 13.28 -0.85 23.21
C SER A 173 11.94 -0.59 23.92
N TRP A 174 11.05 0.19 23.32
CA TRP A 174 9.70 0.44 23.82
C TRP A 174 8.80 -0.80 23.86
N ILE A 175 8.96 -1.76 22.94
CA ILE A 175 8.24 -3.04 23.01
C ILE A 175 9.00 -4.03 23.88
N VAL A 176 10.32 -4.12 23.69
CA VAL A 176 11.15 -5.19 24.26
C VAL A 176 11.36 -5.02 25.77
N ASN A 177 11.46 -3.78 26.27
CA ASN A 177 11.78 -3.49 27.67
C ASN A 177 10.61 -2.93 28.47
N SER A 178 9.41 -2.84 27.89
CA SER A 178 8.21 -2.37 28.59
C SER A 178 7.30 -3.53 28.94
N HIS A 179 6.49 -3.33 29.97
CA HIS A 179 5.39 -4.24 30.27
C HIS A 179 4.28 -4.09 29.21
N SER A 180 3.52 -5.17 28.97
CA SER A 180 2.46 -5.17 27.95
C SER A 180 1.42 -4.07 28.13
N PHE A 181 1.06 -3.72 29.37
CA PHE A 181 0.09 -2.65 29.62
C PHE A 181 0.60 -1.25 29.24
N GLU A 182 1.92 -1.06 29.11
CA GLU A 182 2.52 0.23 28.74
C GLU A 182 2.47 0.42 27.22
N TYR A 183 2.92 -0.57 26.46
CA TYR A 183 2.95 -0.48 25.00
C TYR A 183 1.59 -0.82 24.37
N ASP A 184 0.88 -1.85 24.87
CA ASP A 184 -0.44 -2.28 24.37
C ASP A 184 -1.59 -1.44 24.97
N ASN A 185 -1.33 -0.15 25.20
CA ASN A 185 -2.23 0.75 25.90
C ASN A 185 -3.51 1.06 25.08
N PRO A 186 -4.72 0.97 25.69
CA PRO A 186 -5.98 1.27 25.01
C PRO A 186 -6.07 2.66 24.37
N VAL A 187 -5.45 3.68 24.98
CA VAL A 187 -5.39 5.04 24.44
C VAL A 187 -4.62 5.06 23.13
N PHE A 188 -3.46 4.39 23.08
CA PHE A 188 -2.64 4.32 21.87
C PHE A 188 -3.30 3.49 20.78
N LYS A 189 -3.99 2.39 21.14
CA LYS A 189 -4.85 1.63 20.21
C LYS A 189 -5.91 2.53 19.59
N SER A 190 -6.60 3.33 20.41
CA SER A 190 -7.64 4.27 19.94
C SER A 190 -7.07 5.33 18.98
N ILE A 191 -5.85 5.81 19.21
CA ILE A 191 -5.18 6.75 18.30
C ILE A 191 -4.96 6.09 16.93
N PHE A 192 -4.33 4.90 16.88
CA PHE A 192 -4.09 4.22 15.61
C PHE A 192 -5.39 3.87 14.88
N TYR A 193 -6.40 3.39 15.62
CA TYR A 193 -7.73 3.13 15.07
C TYR A 193 -8.33 4.39 14.43
N SER A 194 -8.30 5.51 15.16
CA SER A 194 -8.83 6.80 14.68
C SER A 194 -8.06 7.32 13.47
N GLN A 195 -6.74 7.15 13.43
CA GLN A 195 -5.91 7.54 12.29
C GLN A 195 -6.25 6.72 11.03
N GLY A 196 -6.39 5.40 11.16
CA GLY A 196 -6.82 4.57 10.03
C GLY A 196 -8.19 4.99 9.46
N HIS A 197 -9.14 5.36 10.33
CA HIS A 197 -10.41 5.95 9.94
C HIS A 197 -10.26 7.27 9.20
N ILE A 198 -9.44 8.19 9.71
CA ILE A 198 -9.19 9.50 9.09
C ILE A 198 -8.61 9.33 7.68
N PHE A 199 -7.58 8.50 7.50
CA PHE A 199 -6.97 8.30 6.19
C PHE A 199 -7.93 7.63 5.20
N THR A 200 -8.73 6.68 5.65
CA THR A 200 -9.76 6.06 4.81
C THR A 200 -10.79 7.10 4.32
N LYS A 201 -11.25 7.99 5.21
CA LYS A 201 -12.16 9.09 4.81
C LYS A 201 -11.51 10.07 3.83
N ARG A 202 -10.24 10.41 4.04
CA ARG A 202 -9.49 11.27 3.11
C ARG A 202 -9.38 10.61 1.73
N ILE A 203 -9.12 9.31 1.68
CA ILE A 203 -9.10 8.52 0.43
C ILE A 203 -10.47 8.55 -0.26
N ILE A 204 -11.55 8.22 0.45
CA ILE A 204 -12.92 8.28 -0.09
C ILE A 204 -13.23 9.65 -0.68
N LYS A 205 -12.88 10.72 0.04
CA LYS A 205 -13.08 12.11 -0.41
C LYS A 205 -12.30 12.44 -1.67
N LEU A 206 -11.07 11.95 -1.81
CA LEU A 206 -10.27 12.14 -3.03
C LEU A 206 -10.86 11.38 -4.22
N LEU A 207 -11.22 10.11 -4.01
CA LEU A 207 -11.76 9.25 -5.05
C LEU A 207 -13.18 9.64 -5.48
N SER A 208 -13.99 10.23 -4.60
CA SER A 208 -15.36 10.66 -4.94
C SER A 208 -15.41 11.93 -5.79
N LYS A 209 -14.29 12.66 -5.89
CA LYS A 209 -14.18 13.89 -6.69
C LYS A 209 -13.64 13.66 -8.11
N ASN A 210 -13.19 12.43 -8.41
CA ASN A 210 -12.57 12.02 -9.67
C ASN A 210 -13.39 10.90 -10.32
#